data_AF-A0A7X7Q849-F1
#
_entry.id   AF-A0A7X7Q849-F1
#
_cell.length_a   1.000
_cell.length_b   1.000
_cell.length_c   1.000
_cell.angle_alpha   90.00
_cell.angle_beta   90.00
_cell.angle_gamma   90.00
#
_symmetry.space_group_name_H-M   'P 1'
#
loop_
_entity.id
_entity.type
_entity.pdbx_description
1 polymer ?
#
loop_
_entity_poly.entity_id
_entity_poly.type
_entity_poly.pdbx_seq_one_letter_code
_entity_poly.pdbx_strand_id
1 'polypeptide(L)'
;MIRDLARLINRYIRPYWGLIGIVVVLQVIATLMTLYLPTLNARIIDEGVVVGDTDFIWSTGGVMLVLSAVQVLAQVGAVWAGANASMQFGRDVRAALFDRALSFSTQEMNHFGAPSLITRNTNDVQQVQMLVHMTCVMLVGAPITMAGGVVMAVR
;
A
#
# COMPACT_ATOMS: atom_id res chain seq x y z
N MET A 1 7.93 -18.76 14.69
CA MET A 1 6.72 -18.43 13.91
C MET A 1 6.80 -17.07 13.22
N ILE A 2 6.64 -15.92 13.90
CA ILE A 2 6.66 -14.59 13.23
C ILE A 2 8.00 -14.30 12.52
N ARG A 3 9.13 -14.66 13.15
CA ARG A 3 10.47 -14.53 12.54
C ARG A 3 10.66 -15.37 11.27
N ASP A 4 9.95 -16.49 11.16
CA ASP A 4 10.07 -17.41 10.02
C ASP A 4 9.22 -16.90 8.85
N LEU A 5 8.02 -16.40 9.15
CA LEU A 5 7.17 -15.70 8.19
C LEU A 5 7.86 -14.46 7.62
N ALA A 6 8.46 -13.64 8.48
CA ALA A 6 9.19 -12.45 8.04
C ALA A 6 10.37 -12.80 7.12
N ARG A 7 11.11 -13.88 7.42
CA ARG A 7 12.19 -14.37 6.57
C ARG A 7 11.68 -14.84 5.20
N LEU A 8 10.56 -15.56 5.16
CA LEU A 8 9.93 -15.99 3.91
C LEU A 8 9.49 -14.80 3.07
N ILE A 9 8.78 -13.84 3.68
CA ILE A 9 8.34 -12.62 2.99
C ILE A 9 9.54 -11.87 2.43
N ASN A 10 10.56 -11.61 3.24
CA ASN A 10 11.75 -10.86 2.82
C ASN A 10 12.49 -11.55 1.65
N ARG A 11 12.52 -12.88 1.61
CA ARG A 11 13.15 -13.63 0.52
C ARG A 11 12.43 -13.41 -0.82
N TYR A 12 11.10 -13.56 -0.84
CA TYR A 12 10.32 -13.49 -2.08
C TYR A 12 9.93 -12.06 -2.49
N ILE A 13 10.00 -11.08 -1.57
CA ILE A 13 9.68 -9.69 -1.88
C ILE A 13 10.88 -8.89 -2.43
N ARG A 14 12.11 -9.40 -2.23
CA ARG A 14 13.38 -8.79 -2.68
C ARG A 14 13.40 -8.35 -4.15
N PRO A 15 12.91 -9.15 -5.11
CA PRO A 15 12.86 -8.73 -6.52
C PRO A 15 11.94 -7.52 -6.77
N TYR A 16 11.00 -7.25 -5.87
CA TYR A 16 9.93 -6.25 -6.03
C TYR A 16 10.17 -4.95 -5.24
N TRP A 17 11.40 -4.71 -4.75
CA TRP A 17 11.72 -3.48 -4.00
C TRP A 17 11.54 -2.20 -4.80
N GLY A 18 11.71 -2.25 -6.12
CA GLY A 18 11.41 -1.11 -6.99
C GLY A 18 9.93 -0.71 -6.90
N LEU A 19 9.02 -1.69 -6.89
CA LEU A 19 7.59 -1.43 -6.74
C LEU A 19 7.26 -0.91 -5.34
N ILE A 20 7.87 -1.47 -4.29
CA ILE A 20 7.69 -0.97 -2.92
C ILE A 20 8.16 0.48 -2.79
N GLY A 21 9.30 0.83 -3.41
CA GLY A 21 9.79 2.21 -3.44
C GLY A 21 8.78 3.16 -4.09
N ILE A 22 8.18 2.74 -5.22
CA ILE A 22 7.11 3.51 -5.89
C ILE A 22 5.90 3.70 -4.97
N VAL A 23 5.45 2.64 -4.27
CA VAL A 23 4.35 2.74 -3.29
C VAL A 23 4.64 3.81 -2.26
N VAL A 24 5.82 3.77 -1.62
CA VAL A 24 6.18 4.73 -0.56
C VAL A 24 6.20 6.16 -1.09
N VAL A 25 6.84 6.40 -2.24
CA VAL A 25 6.94 7.75 -2.82
C VAL A 25 5.56 8.30 -3.18
N LEU A 26 4.73 7.50 -3.86
CA LEU A 26 3.38 7.93 -4.25
C LEU A 26 2.48 8.14 -3.03
N GLN A 27 2.62 7.30 -1.99
CA GLN A 27 1.87 7.45 -0.74
C GLN A 27 2.25 8.74 -0.02
N VAL A 28 3.53 9.10 0.02
CA VAL A 28 3.98 10.39 0.59
C VAL A 28 3.37 11.56 -0.18
N ILE A 29 3.40 11.53 -1.52
CA ILE A 29 2.78 12.58 -2.34
C ILE A 29 1.28 12.68 -2.05
N ALA A 30 0.56 11.56 -2.06
CA ALA A 30 -0.88 11.53 -1.79
C ALA A 30 -1.20 12.09 -0.39
N THR A 31 -0.44 11.71 0.63
CA THR A 31 -0.62 12.21 2.01
C THR A 31 -0.34 13.71 2.10
N LEU A 32 0.73 14.22 1.48
CA LEU A 32 1.04 15.65 1.49
C LEU A 32 -0.07 16.49 0.84
N MET A 33 -0.57 16.06 -0.31
CA MET A 33 -1.69 16.74 -0.98
C MET A 33 -2.95 16.73 -0.10
N THR A 34 -3.26 15.58 0.52
CA THR A 34 -4.42 15.43 1.42
C THR A 34 -4.32 16.36 2.64
N LEU A 35 -3.13 16.47 3.24
CA LEU A 35 -2.89 17.30 4.41
C LEU A 35 -2.80 18.79 4.10
N TYR A 36 -2.57 19.17 2.84
CA TYR A 36 -2.52 20.58 2.44
C TYR A 36 -3.91 21.17 2.12
N LEU A 37 -4.89 20.32 1.78
CA LEU A 37 -6.27 20.76 1.52
C LEU A 37 -6.91 21.53 2.70
N PRO A 38 -6.76 21.11 3.98
CA PRO A 38 -7.24 21.89 5.12
C PRO A 38 -6.65 23.30 5.21
N THR A 39 -5.36 23.47 4.90
CA THR A 39 -4.71 24.79 4.90
C THR A 39 -5.30 25.69 3.83
N LEU A 40 -5.56 25.17 2.63
CA LEU A 40 -6.24 25.94 1.58
C LEU A 40 -7.69 26.26 1.97
N ASN A 41 -8.38 25.33 2.63
CA ASN A 41 -9.73 25.55 3.12
C ASN A 41 -9.78 26.67 4.17
N ALA A 42 -8.82 26.72 5.09
CA ALA A 42 -8.70 27.82 6.05
C ALA A 42 -8.46 29.17 5.35
N ARG A 43 -7.56 29.21 4.36
CA ARG A 43 -7.30 30.43 3.57
C ARG A 43 -8.51 30.90 2.78
N ILE A 44 -9.31 29.98 2.21
CA ILE A 44 -10.57 30.34 1.55
C ILE A 44 -11.51 31.06 2.52
N ILE A 45 -11.59 30.60 3.76
CA ILE A 45 -12.43 31.23 4.78
C ILE A 45 -11.88 32.61 5.16
N ASP A 46 -10.61 32.68 5.53
CA ASP A 46 -10.01 33.89 6.13
C ASP A 46 -9.74 34.99 5.10
N GLU A 47 -9.20 34.64 3.92
CA GLU A 47 -8.80 35.59 2.88
C GLU A 47 -9.91 35.79 1.82
N GLY A 48 -10.77 34.79 1.62
CA GLY A 48 -11.85 34.84 0.62
C GLY A 48 -13.18 35.26 1.22
N VAL A 49 -13.77 34.39 2.06
CA VAL A 49 -15.16 34.54 2.54
C VAL A 49 -15.31 35.76 3.45
N VAL A 50 -14.39 35.97 4.40
CA VAL A 50 -14.46 37.11 5.33
C VAL A 50 -14.29 38.46 4.61
N VAL A 51 -13.45 38.52 3.58
CA VAL A 51 -13.17 39.74 2.80
C VAL A 51 -14.18 39.95 1.67
N GLY A 52 -14.95 38.92 1.31
CA GLY A 52 -15.89 38.94 0.18
C GLY A 52 -15.20 38.84 -1.18
N ASP A 53 -13.97 38.34 -1.24
CA ASP A 53 -13.21 38.16 -2.48
C ASP A 53 -13.59 36.85 -3.18
N THR A 54 -14.54 36.93 -4.11
CA THR A 54 -15.00 35.77 -4.88
C THR A 54 -13.95 35.23 -5.85
N ASP A 55 -13.07 36.09 -6.37
CA ASP A 55 -12.05 35.70 -7.34
C ASP A 55 -10.96 34.85 -6.65
N PHE A 56 -10.62 35.21 -5.40
CA PHE A 56 -9.75 34.40 -4.55
C PHE A 56 -10.34 33.02 -4.24
N ILE A 57 -11.65 32.95 -3.97
CA ILE A 57 -12.36 31.69 -3.70
C ILE A 57 -12.31 30.78 -4.94
N TRP A 58 -12.62 31.30 -6.13
CA TRP A 58 -12.62 30.52 -7.37
C TRP A 58 -11.22 30.06 -7.78
N SER A 59 -10.22 30.93 -7.69
CA SER A 59 -8.83 30.59 -8.03
C SER A 59 -8.27 29.53 -7.07
N THR A 60 -8.48 29.70 -5.76
CA THR A 60 -8.02 28.74 -4.74
C THR A 60 -8.78 27.42 -4.83
N GLY A 61 -10.09 27.45 -5.09
CA GLY A 61 -10.90 26.25 -5.35
C GLY A 61 -10.40 25.47 -6.58
N GLY A 62 -10.01 26.17 -7.65
CA GLY A 62 -9.35 25.56 -8.81
C GLY A 62 -8.04 24.86 -8.45
N VAL A 63 -7.21 25.47 -7.60
CA VAL A 63 -5.99 24.84 -7.07
C VAL A 63 -6.32 23.58 -6.26
N MET A 64 -7.35 23.62 -5.39
CA MET A 64 -7.78 22.45 -4.62
C MET A 64 -8.21 21.28 -5.51
N LEU A 65 -8.88 21.54 -6.64
CA LEU A 65 -9.26 20.52 -7.60
C LEU A 65 -8.03 19.87 -8.25
N VAL A 66 -7.04 20.66 -8.65
CA VAL A 66 -5.78 20.15 -9.22
C VAL A 66 -5.04 19.29 -8.20
N LEU A 67 -4.89 19.76 -6.96
CA LEU A 67 -4.22 19.01 -5.91
C LEU A 67 -4.95 17.70 -5.58
N SER A 68 -6.29 17.73 -5.55
CA SER A 68 -7.11 16.52 -5.34
C SER A 68 -6.95 15.53 -6.49
N ALA A 69 -6.90 16.00 -7.74
CA ALA A 69 -6.66 15.13 -8.88
C ALA A 69 -5.28 14.46 -8.81
N VAL A 70 -4.23 15.24 -8.49
CA VAL A 70 -2.87 14.69 -8.30
C VAL A 70 -2.84 13.69 -7.14
N GLN A 71 -3.52 13.99 -6.04
CA GLN A 71 -3.65 13.11 -4.88
C GLN A 71 -4.29 11.77 -5.24
N VAL A 72 -5.41 11.79 -5.97
CA VAL A 72 -6.09 10.58 -6.43
C VAL A 72 -5.20 9.77 -7.37
N LEU A 73 -4.53 10.41 -8.33
CA LEU A 73 -3.62 9.73 -9.26
C LEU A 73 -2.44 9.07 -8.52
N ALA A 74 -1.85 9.77 -7.55
CA ALA A 74 -0.79 9.22 -6.72
C ALA A 74 -1.30 8.02 -5.90
N GLN A 75 -2.48 8.13 -5.28
CA GLN A 75 -3.07 7.05 -4.49
C GLN A 75 -3.39 5.82 -5.36
N VAL A 76 -3.95 6.01 -6.56
CA VAL A 76 -4.21 4.93 -7.52
C VAL A 76 -2.90 4.26 -7.94
N GLY A 77 -1.86 5.04 -8.23
CA GLY A 77 -0.55 4.48 -8.58
C GLY A 77 0.10 3.70 -7.43
N ALA A 78 -0.04 4.16 -6.19
CA ALA A 78 0.44 3.46 -5.00
C ALA A 78 -0.28 2.12 -4.81
N VAL A 79 -1.62 2.12 -4.92
CA VAL A 79 -2.43 0.90 -4.82
C VAL A 79 -2.08 -0.07 -5.95
N TRP A 80 -1.92 0.41 -7.17
CA TRP A 80 -1.54 -0.41 -8.32
C TRP A 80 -0.17 -1.05 -8.13
N ALA A 81 0.84 -0.27 -7.71
CA ALA A 81 2.19 -0.79 -7.48
C ALA A 81 2.22 -1.81 -6.33
N GLY A 82 1.48 -1.55 -5.24
CA GLY A 82 1.35 -2.45 -4.10
C GLY A 82 0.62 -3.75 -4.47
N ALA A 83 -0.46 -3.65 -5.23
CA ALA A 83 -1.17 -4.80 -5.78
C ALA A 83 -0.25 -5.63 -6.67
N ASN A 84 0.45 -5.01 -7.63
CA ASN A 84 1.35 -5.69 -8.54
C ASN A 84 2.51 -6.40 -7.80
N ALA A 85 3.09 -5.77 -6.78
CA ALA A 85 4.12 -6.39 -5.95
C ALA A 85 3.58 -7.60 -5.18
N SER A 86 2.41 -7.45 -4.54
CA SER A 86 1.81 -8.53 -3.75
C SER A 86 1.38 -9.73 -4.59
N MET A 87 0.82 -9.50 -5.78
CA MET A 87 0.38 -10.56 -6.69
C MET A 87 1.57 -11.35 -7.24
N GLN A 88 2.64 -10.68 -7.64
CA GLN A 88 3.85 -11.34 -8.12
C GLN A 88 4.53 -12.14 -6.99
N PHE A 89 4.61 -11.56 -5.78
CA PHE A 89 5.05 -12.28 -4.59
C PHE A 89 4.24 -13.57 -4.35
N GLY A 90 2.90 -13.47 -4.37
CA GLY A 90 2.02 -14.62 -4.14
C GLY A 90 2.17 -15.70 -5.20
N ARG A 91 2.34 -15.32 -6.46
CA ARG A 91 2.63 -16.23 -7.58
C ARG A 91 3.92 -17.02 -7.33
N ASP A 92 5.00 -16.35 -6.94
CA ASP A 92 6.30 -16.99 -6.76
C ASP A 92 6.32 -17.93 -5.55
N VAL A 93 5.65 -17.53 -4.45
CA VAL A 93 5.48 -18.40 -3.27
C VAL A 93 4.64 -19.63 -3.62
N ARG A 94 3.56 -19.45 -4.39
CA ARG A 94 2.70 -20.56 -4.84
C ARG A 94 3.47 -21.56 -5.71
N ALA A 95 4.24 -21.06 -6.67
CA ALA A 95 5.07 -21.88 -7.54
C ALA A 95 6.09 -22.70 -6.72
N ALA A 96 6.82 -22.05 -5.81
CA ALA A 96 7.81 -22.74 -4.98
C ALA A 96 7.18 -23.81 -4.06
N LEU A 97 5.99 -23.57 -3.51
CA LEU A 97 5.27 -24.56 -2.71
C LEU A 97 4.73 -25.70 -3.56
N PHE A 98 4.31 -25.43 -4.79
CA PHE A 98 3.83 -26.45 -5.72
C PHE A 98 4.97 -27.38 -6.14
N ASP A 99 6.11 -26.82 -6.56
CA ASP A 99 7.30 -27.60 -6.91
C ASP A 99 7.78 -28.44 -5.71
N ARG A 100 7.72 -27.87 -4.50
CA ARG A 100 8.07 -28.61 -3.29
C ARG A 100 7.11 -29.77 -3.01
N ALA A 101 5.80 -29.56 -3.16
CA ALA A 101 4.80 -30.60 -2.97
C ALA A 101 4.96 -31.75 -3.97
N LEU A 102 5.33 -31.46 -5.22
CA LEU A 102 5.62 -32.47 -6.24
C LEU A 102 6.90 -33.27 -5.96
N SER A 103 7.86 -32.69 -5.22
CA SER A 103 9.11 -33.36 -4.86
C SER A 103 9.00 -34.34 -3.67
N PHE A 104 7.84 -34.44 -3.03
CA PHE A 104 7.65 -35.29 -1.86
C PHE A 104 7.62 -36.78 -2.19
N SER A 105 8.27 -37.56 -1.34
CA SER A 105 8.17 -39.03 -1.36
C SER A 105 6.78 -39.50 -0.92
N THR A 106 6.43 -40.76 -1.21
CA THR A 106 5.16 -41.38 -0.76
C THR A 106 5.01 -41.33 0.76
N GLN A 107 6.12 -41.43 1.51
CA GLN A 107 6.11 -41.34 2.98
C GLN A 107 5.77 -39.91 3.45
N GLU A 108 6.36 -38.88 2.84
CA GLU A 108 6.04 -37.48 3.14
C GLU A 108 4.61 -37.12 2.71
N MET A 109 4.15 -37.64 1.57
CA MET A 109 2.77 -37.46 1.10
C MET A 109 1.76 -38.04 2.09
N ASN A 110 2.05 -39.21 2.65
CA ASN A 110 1.22 -39.83 3.69
C ASN A 110 1.30 -39.09 5.04
N HIS A 111 2.42 -38.43 5.35
CA HIS A 111 2.57 -37.66 6.58
C HIS A 111 1.79 -36.33 6.53
N PHE A 112 1.93 -35.57 5.43
CA PHE A 112 1.24 -34.28 5.30
C PHE A 112 -0.22 -34.43 4.85
N GLY A 113 -0.51 -35.42 4.00
CA GLY A 113 -1.80 -35.61 3.37
C GLY A 113 -2.05 -34.63 2.23
N ALA A 114 -2.49 -35.15 1.08
CA ALA A 114 -2.85 -34.35 -0.09
C ALA A 114 -3.81 -33.18 0.22
N PRO A 115 -4.87 -33.35 1.05
CA PRO A 115 -5.76 -32.24 1.41
C PRO A 115 -5.05 -31.07 2.11
N SER A 116 -4.08 -31.36 3.00
CA SER A 116 -3.33 -30.30 3.70
C SER A 116 -2.40 -29.55 2.74
N LEU A 117 -1.78 -30.26 1.79
CA LEU A 117 -0.92 -29.62 0.80
C LEU A 117 -1.71 -28.70 -0.14
N ILE A 118 -2.95 -29.09 -0.49
CA ILE A 118 -3.86 -28.25 -1.27
C ILE A 118 -4.19 -26.96 -0.52
N THR A 119 -4.61 -27.04 0.75
CA THR A 119 -4.96 -25.83 1.53
C THR A 119 -3.77 -24.93 1.79
N ARG A 120 -2.58 -25.50 2.02
CA ARG A 120 -1.32 -24.75 2.15
C ARG A 120 -0.91 -24.02 0.87
N ASN A 121 -1.11 -24.64 -0.29
CA ASN A 121 -0.77 -24.03 -1.57
C ASN A 121 -1.77 -22.92 -1.99
N THR A 122 -3.00 -23.01 -1.50
CA THR A 122 -4.10 -22.09 -1.86
C THR A 122 -4.35 -21.05 -0.77
N ASN A 123 -5.01 -21.45 0.32
CA ASN A 123 -5.45 -20.56 1.39
C ASN A 123 -4.30 -19.89 2.12
N ASP A 124 -3.26 -20.65 2.50
CA ASP A 124 -2.16 -20.06 3.29
C ASP A 124 -1.37 -19.05 2.44
N VAL A 125 -1.07 -19.39 1.18
CA VAL A 125 -0.44 -18.45 0.24
C VAL A 125 -1.30 -17.20 0.06
N GLN A 126 -2.61 -17.35 -0.10
CA GLN A 126 -3.52 -16.22 -0.22
C GLN A 126 -3.50 -15.33 1.03
N GLN A 127 -3.48 -15.90 2.23
CA GLN A 127 -3.39 -15.14 3.47
C GLN A 127 -2.08 -14.34 3.55
N VAL A 128 -0.93 -14.97 3.23
CA VAL A 128 0.36 -14.27 3.22
C VAL A 128 0.41 -13.20 2.13
N GLN A 129 -0.14 -13.47 0.95
CA GLN A 129 -0.26 -12.51 -0.14
C GLN A 129 -1.10 -11.30 0.28
N MET A 130 -2.25 -11.53 0.93
CA MET A 130 -3.11 -10.48 1.46
C MET A 130 -2.40 -9.66 2.54
N LEU A 131 -1.61 -10.30 3.40
CA LEU A 131 -0.80 -9.62 4.41
C LEU A 131 0.21 -8.67 3.75
N VAL A 132 0.92 -9.12 2.72
CA VAL A 132 1.82 -8.26 1.93
C VAL A 132 1.06 -7.12 1.27
N HIS A 133 -0.10 -7.39 0.66
CA HIS A 133 -0.94 -6.37 0.03
C HIS A 133 -1.40 -5.29 1.01
N MET A 134 -1.98 -5.69 2.14
CA MET A 134 -2.42 -4.77 3.19
C MET A 134 -1.23 -3.99 3.77
N THR A 135 -0.06 -4.61 3.86
CA THR A 135 1.14 -3.92 4.32
C THR A 135 1.50 -2.77 3.38
N CYS A 136 1.59 -3.05 2.08
CA CYS A 136 1.92 -2.04 1.07
C CYS A 136 0.88 -0.93 0.98
N VAL A 137 -0.41 -1.27 1.00
CA VAL A 137 -1.49 -0.30 0.71
C VAL A 137 -1.96 0.47 1.94
N MET A 138 -2.01 -0.18 3.10
CA MET A 138 -2.62 0.39 4.30
C MET A 138 -1.59 0.68 5.40
N LEU A 139 -0.76 -0.31 5.77
CA LEU A 139 0.13 -0.17 6.92
C LEU A 139 1.28 0.81 6.66
N VAL A 140 1.76 0.93 5.42
CA VAL A 140 2.77 1.94 5.04
C VAL A 140 2.21 3.36 5.10
N GLY A 141 0.93 3.55 4.73
CA GLY A 141 0.29 4.86 4.73
C GLY A 141 0.08 5.43 6.14
N ALA A 142 -0.23 4.59 7.13
CA ALA A 142 -0.48 5.01 8.51
C ALA A 142 0.65 5.86 9.14
N PRO A 143 1.93 5.41 9.18
CA PRO A 143 3.02 6.20 9.75
C PRO A 143 3.33 7.46 8.93
N ILE A 144 3.16 7.42 7.61
CA ILE A 144 3.38 8.58 6.73
C ILE A 144 2.37 9.68 7.08
N THR A 145 1.08 9.32 7.20
CA THR A 145 0.02 10.24 7.59
C THR A 145 0.19 10.74 9.02
N MET A 146 0.59 9.87 9.95
CA MET A 146 0.89 10.26 11.33
C MET A 146 2.00 11.31 11.39
N ALA A 147 3.14 11.05 10.74
CA ALA A 147 4.27 11.97 10.73
C ALA A 147 3.92 13.30 10.03
N GLY A 148 3.29 13.23 8.85
CA GLY A 148 2.86 14.41 8.11
C GLY A 148 1.85 15.26 8.89
N GLY A 149 0.89 14.62 9.54
CA GLY A 149 -0.15 15.28 10.34
C GLY A 149 0.43 15.99 11.56
N VAL A 150 1.34 15.34 12.30
CA VAL A 150 2.02 15.96 13.45
C VAL A 150 2.83 17.18 13.01
N VAL A 151 3.57 17.08 11.89
CA VAL A 151 4.35 18.21 11.36
C VAL A 151 3.46 19.39 10.98
N MET A 152 2.30 19.15 10.37
CA MET A 152 1.36 20.21 10.00
C MET A 152 0.63 20.80 11.22
N ALA A 153 0.35 20.01 12.25
CA ALA A 153 -0.34 20.48 13.45
C ALA A 153 0.54 21.33 14.37
N VAL A 154 1.86 21.14 14.34
CA VAL A 154 2.84 21.92 15.12
C VAL A 154 3.21 23.23 14.43
N ARG A 155 2.87 23.38 13.15
CA ARG A 155 3.07 24.61 12.37
C ARG A 155 1.88 25.53 12.52
#